data_AF-A0A3N2CYM1-F1
#
_entry.id   AF-A0A3N2CYM1-F1
#
_cell.length_a   1.000
_cell.length_b   1.000
_cell.length_c   1.000
_cell.angle_alpha   90.00
_cell.angle_beta   90.00
_cell.angle_gamma   90.00
#
_symmetry.space_group_name_H-M   'P 1'
#
loop_
_entity.id
_entity.type
_entity.pdbx_description
1 polymer ?
#
loop_
_entity_poly.entity_id
_entity_poly.type
_entity_poly.pdbx_seq_one_letter_code
_entity_poly.pdbx_strand_id
1 'polypeptide(L)'
;MRLPGPSATGRPTTSRLRGWARRASAGLLVGALAGGLLATSPAPSYAANPVTPGDYTGLGFDQCEAPSETAMRAWRRASPFRAAGIYISGASRACQRQANLTPTWVRNQLADGWHLMPITLGPQASCSTRFPRYGRSIDPTINPSTTGTYAAARAQGAAEARSAVSRAGTLGIVKRSTIFYDLEAFDTTSSTACTQSALWFMDAWTRELHRLGYASGYYSSAASGIKLLDDARVRSGNPIRMPDQVWIADWDGRATTSSRWVRSTGWADHARAKQFRGDHRETWGGVSITIDTNYVDLRTPRIPGAVSTPAPSPTPAPAPSPSPSPEPVPMGPAPRHTGTDLADARCSPSTISLPAYTRTGPWRTQHLVALQCLLKQRRLYPYAVTGTWNTPTTTALHAFQRRAGHPVRTWASRSDWVSLHVTGTSRRTLRSGATGVDVIRVQRALNAATSAGLVVTGRYDARTASAVGTYQRAVGVNPSKVVYGTTWTAMEKGRL
;
A
#
# COMPACT_ATOMS: atom_id res chain seq x y z
N MET A 1 12.54 -67.65 63.50
CA MET A 1 13.89 -67.83 64.06
C MET A 1 14.90 -67.31 63.02
N ARG A 2 15.70 -66.29 63.38
CA ARG A 2 16.89 -65.69 62.71
C ARG A 2 16.80 -65.09 61.28
N LEU A 3 17.02 -63.76 61.25
CA LEU A 3 17.66 -62.90 60.21
C LEU A 3 19.14 -63.33 59.93
N PRO A 4 19.99 -62.65 59.11
CA PRO A 4 19.84 -61.51 58.15
C PRO A 4 20.58 -61.68 56.78
N GLY A 5 20.67 -60.59 55.98
CA GLY A 5 21.31 -60.37 54.65
C GLY A 5 22.82 -60.67 54.50
N PRO A 6 23.64 -59.97 53.65
CA PRO A 6 23.41 -58.76 52.84
C PRO A 6 24.01 -58.77 51.39
N SER A 7 23.78 -57.65 50.68
CA SER A 7 24.65 -56.92 49.73
C SER A 7 25.72 -57.63 48.88
N ALA A 8 25.70 -57.42 47.56
CA ALA A 8 26.78 -56.71 46.84
C ALA A 8 26.55 -56.58 45.33
N THR A 9 26.81 -55.36 44.89
CA THR A 9 27.19 -54.83 43.57
C THR A 9 27.83 -55.79 42.56
N GLY A 10 27.40 -55.66 41.30
CA GLY A 10 28.18 -56.10 40.13
C GLY A 10 27.57 -55.60 38.82
N ARG A 11 28.15 -54.53 38.24
CA ARG A 11 28.05 -54.29 36.79
C ARG A 11 28.99 -55.29 36.10
N PRO A 12 28.64 -55.82 34.93
CA PRO A 12 29.36 -55.33 33.75
C PRO A 12 28.54 -55.25 32.45
N THR A 13 29.06 -54.42 31.57
CA THR A 13 28.75 -54.22 30.15
C THR A 13 29.09 -55.43 29.27
N THR A 14 28.21 -55.80 28.34
CA THR A 14 28.52 -56.35 26.99
C THR A 14 27.29 -56.07 26.09
N SER A 15 27.41 -55.28 25.02
CA SER A 15 27.74 -55.66 23.62
C SER A 15 26.61 -56.37 22.83
N ARG A 16 26.09 -55.62 21.85
CA ARG A 16 25.64 -56.01 20.48
C ARG A 16 24.29 -56.74 20.27
N LEU A 17 23.30 -55.91 19.89
CA LEU A 17 22.53 -55.87 18.63
C LEU A 17 21.78 -57.11 18.07
N ARG A 18 20.47 -56.83 17.87
CA ARG A 18 19.48 -57.32 16.86
C ARG A 18 18.93 -58.72 17.11
N GLY A 19 17.63 -58.98 17.16
CA GLY A 19 16.37 -58.24 16.93
C GLY A 19 15.30 -59.34 16.71
N TRP A 20 14.06 -59.24 17.14
CA TRP A 20 12.94 -58.59 16.47
C TRP A 20 11.65 -58.92 17.24
N ALA A 21 10.61 -58.14 16.96
CA ALA A 21 9.19 -58.32 17.28
C ALA A 21 8.75 -58.02 18.71
N ARG A 22 7.96 -56.94 18.82
CA ARG A 22 6.63 -56.88 19.45
C ARG A 22 6.18 -55.44 19.49
N ARG A 23 5.12 -55.09 18.76
CA ARG A 23 4.10 -54.15 19.25
C ARG A 23 2.75 -54.51 18.64
N ALA A 24 1.95 -55.21 19.44
CA ALA A 24 0.51 -55.14 19.38
C ALA A 24 0.06 -54.18 20.48
N SER A 25 -0.79 -53.22 20.17
CA SER A 25 -1.99 -52.86 20.94
C SER A 25 -2.74 -51.76 20.20
N ALA A 26 -3.98 -52.10 19.86
CA ALA A 26 -4.95 -51.24 19.21
C ALA A 26 -5.46 -50.15 20.17
N GLY A 27 -5.72 -48.98 19.61
CA GLY A 27 -6.47 -47.90 20.25
C GLY A 27 -7.08 -47.04 19.15
N LEU A 28 -8.29 -47.40 18.72
CA LEU A 28 -9.11 -46.58 17.82
C LEU A 28 -9.48 -45.28 18.54
N LEU A 29 -8.98 -44.15 18.02
CA LEU A 29 -9.58 -42.84 18.22
C LEU A 29 -9.80 -42.22 16.85
N VAL A 30 -11.08 -42.14 16.48
CA VAL A 30 -11.59 -41.41 15.33
C VAL A 30 -11.36 -39.93 15.58
N GLY A 31 -10.28 -39.39 15.04
CA GLY A 31 -10.03 -37.95 14.95
C GLY A 31 -10.38 -37.49 13.54
N ALA A 32 -11.61 -37.00 13.35
CA ALA A 32 -12.00 -36.29 12.15
C ALA A 32 -11.17 -35.00 12.05
N LEU A 33 -10.07 -35.04 11.30
CA LEU A 33 -9.39 -33.85 10.81
C LEU A 33 -10.29 -33.23 9.75
N ALA A 34 -11.20 -32.36 10.18
CA ALA A 34 -11.81 -31.37 9.33
C ALA A 34 -10.67 -30.47 8.81
N GLY A 35 -10.10 -30.85 7.67
CA GLY A 35 -9.23 -30.00 6.87
C GLY A 35 -10.05 -28.81 6.39
N GLY A 36 -10.12 -27.77 7.22
CA GLY A 36 -10.61 -26.46 6.82
C GLY A 36 -9.71 -25.96 5.70
N LEU A 37 -10.20 -26.10 4.46
CA LEU A 37 -9.76 -25.30 3.33
C LEU A 37 -9.78 -23.85 3.80
N LEU A 38 -8.61 -23.29 4.09
CA LEU A 38 -8.43 -21.85 4.16
C LEU A 38 -8.82 -21.32 2.78
N ALA A 39 -10.07 -20.91 2.63
CA ALA A 39 -10.51 -20.11 1.51
C ALA A 39 -9.70 -18.82 1.58
N THR A 40 -8.59 -18.80 0.84
CA THR A 40 -7.86 -17.59 0.54
C THR A 40 -8.88 -16.66 -0.09
N SER A 41 -9.23 -15.59 0.63
CA SER A 41 -10.05 -14.54 0.03
C SER A 41 -9.28 -14.08 -1.22
N PRO A 42 -9.90 -14.09 -2.42
CA PRO A 42 -9.19 -13.64 -3.60
C PRO A 42 -8.72 -12.21 -3.33
N ALA A 43 -7.43 -11.96 -3.60
CA ALA A 43 -6.90 -10.61 -3.59
C ALA A 43 -7.83 -9.71 -4.42
N PRO A 44 -8.01 -8.43 -4.07
CA PRO A 44 -8.72 -7.50 -4.94
C PRO A 44 -8.18 -7.66 -6.36
N SER A 45 -9.08 -7.97 -7.29
CA SER A 45 -8.74 -8.16 -8.70
C SER A 45 -8.26 -6.83 -9.28
N TYR A 46 -6.95 -6.54 -9.16
CA TYR A 46 -6.28 -5.44 -9.85
C TYR A 46 -6.08 -5.74 -11.35
N ALA A 47 -6.59 -6.87 -11.85
CA ALA A 47 -6.56 -7.23 -13.27
C ALA A 47 -7.26 -6.19 -14.18
N ALA A 48 -7.99 -5.24 -13.61
CA ALA A 48 -8.59 -4.13 -14.34
C ALA A 48 -7.62 -2.96 -14.64
N ASN A 49 -6.49 -2.84 -13.94
CA ASN A 49 -5.53 -1.78 -14.24
C ASN A 49 -4.84 -2.07 -15.59
N PRO A 50 -4.67 -1.06 -16.46
CA PRO A 50 -3.93 -1.24 -17.70
C PRO A 50 -2.45 -1.50 -17.42
N VAL A 51 -1.78 -2.14 -18.38
CA VAL A 51 -0.32 -2.24 -18.41
C VAL A 51 0.28 -0.83 -18.46
N THR A 52 1.32 -0.59 -17.66
CA THR A 52 1.97 0.73 -17.58
C THR A 52 3.50 0.61 -17.73
N PRO A 53 4.19 1.54 -18.40
CA PRO A 53 3.67 2.72 -19.10
C PRO A 53 2.77 2.39 -20.29
N GLY A 54 2.83 1.17 -20.83
CA GLY A 54 2.07 0.77 -22.01
C GLY A 54 2.60 1.46 -23.27
N ASP A 55 1.71 1.66 -24.24
CA ASP A 55 2.04 2.35 -25.50
C ASP A 55 1.86 3.86 -25.31
N TYR A 56 2.94 4.63 -25.43
CA TYR A 56 2.94 6.07 -25.25
C TYR A 56 4.14 6.76 -25.92
N THR A 57 3.84 7.85 -26.64
CA THR A 57 4.83 8.79 -27.15
C THR A 57 4.46 10.20 -26.71
N GLY A 58 5.40 10.92 -26.06
CA GLY A 58 5.18 12.30 -25.64
C GLY A 58 5.93 12.67 -24.37
N LEU A 59 5.52 13.77 -23.73
CA LEU A 59 6.19 14.28 -22.53
C LEU A 59 5.83 13.46 -21.29
N GLY A 60 6.85 13.15 -20.51
CA GLY A 60 6.75 12.60 -19.17
C GLY A 60 7.53 13.45 -18.18
N PHE A 61 7.29 13.28 -16.90
CA PHE A 61 8.13 13.86 -15.87
C PHE A 61 8.44 12.80 -14.82
N ASP A 62 9.44 13.04 -14.00
CA ASP A 62 9.63 12.29 -12.77
C ASP A 62 10.01 13.23 -11.64
N GLN A 63 9.67 12.82 -10.43
CA GLN A 63 10.13 13.45 -9.21
C GLN A 63 10.16 12.41 -8.11
N CYS A 64 10.87 12.71 -7.03
CA CYS A 64 11.06 11.72 -5.99
C CYS A 64 9.73 11.26 -5.35
N GLU A 65 8.99 12.15 -4.69
CA GLU A 65 7.72 11.78 -4.06
C GLU A 65 6.59 11.75 -5.10
N ALA A 66 5.76 10.70 -5.10
CA ALA A 66 4.57 10.68 -5.95
C ALA A 66 3.73 11.95 -5.69
N PRO A 67 3.38 12.75 -6.72
CA PRO A 67 2.58 13.94 -6.52
C PRO A 67 1.22 13.62 -5.90
N SER A 68 0.62 14.57 -5.20
CA SER A 68 -0.74 14.37 -4.68
C SER A 68 -1.73 14.17 -5.83
N GLU A 69 -2.83 13.49 -5.56
CA GLU A 69 -3.98 13.36 -6.47
C GLU A 69 -4.43 14.71 -7.09
N THR A 70 -4.42 15.78 -6.29
CA THR A 70 -4.79 17.12 -6.75
C THR A 70 -3.74 17.70 -7.69
N ALA A 71 -2.46 17.52 -7.38
CA ALA A 71 -1.36 17.95 -8.25
C ALA A 71 -1.42 17.22 -9.60
N MET A 72 -1.59 15.90 -9.58
CA MET A 72 -1.74 15.09 -10.80
C MET A 72 -2.92 15.55 -11.64
N ARG A 73 -4.10 15.81 -11.06
CA ARG A 73 -5.26 16.32 -11.81
C ARG A 73 -5.07 17.73 -12.37
N ALA A 74 -4.48 18.64 -11.59
CA ALA A 74 -4.19 20.00 -12.05
C ALA A 74 -3.23 19.98 -13.24
N TRP A 75 -2.16 19.20 -13.12
CA TRP A 75 -1.20 19.00 -14.19
C TRP A 75 -1.81 18.28 -15.39
N ARG A 76 -2.65 17.26 -15.18
CA ARG A 76 -3.29 16.56 -16.30
C ARG A 76 -4.15 17.47 -17.17
N ARG A 77 -4.79 18.48 -16.57
CA ARG A 77 -5.64 19.45 -17.26
C ARG A 77 -4.86 20.58 -17.93
N ALA A 78 -3.76 21.02 -17.31
CA ALA A 78 -3.08 22.25 -17.70
C ALA A 78 -1.74 22.03 -18.40
N SER A 79 -1.08 20.88 -18.19
CA SER A 79 0.27 20.60 -18.69
C SER A 79 0.27 19.65 -19.89
N PRO A 80 1.36 19.62 -20.68
CA PRO A 80 1.50 18.70 -21.81
C PRO A 80 1.94 17.28 -21.39
N PHE A 81 2.21 17.04 -20.10
CA PHE A 81 2.72 15.77 -19.61
C PHE A 81 1.62 14.70 -19.52
N ARG A 82 1.91 13.47 -19.96
CA ARG A 82 1.02 12.30 -19.76
C ARG A 82 1.73 11.06 -19.20
N ALA A 83 3.05 11.10 -19.03
CA ALA A 83 3.78 10.06 -18.29
C ALA A 83 4.36 10.59 -16.97
N ALA A 84 4.49 9.72 -15.97
CA ALA A 84 5.02 10.05 -14.66
C ALA A 84 5.90 8.93 -14.08
N GLY A 85 7.17 9.24 -13.81
CA GLY A 85 8.09 8.39 -13.04
C GLY A 85 7.67 8.31 -11.58
N ILE A 86 7.61 7.09 -11.03
CA ILE A 86 7.23 6.85 -9.64
C ILE A 86 8.17 5.84 -8.97
N TYR A 87 8.80 6.26 -7.87
CA TYR A 87 9.74 5.42 -7.13
C TYR A 87 9.01 4.39 -6.24
N ILE A 88 8.86 3.17 -6.74
CA ILE A 88 8.08 2.11 -6.07
C ILE A 88 8.90 1.30 -5.06
N SER A 89 10.18 1.02 -5.32
CA SER A 89 11.06 0.16 -4.50
C SER A 89 12.54 0.61 -4.47
N GLY A 90 13.35 -0.07 -3.65
CA GLY A 90 14.79 0.16 -3.52
C GLY A 90 15.18 0.98 -2.28
N ALA A 91 16.33 0.64 -1.68
CA ALA A 91 16.78 1.24 -0.42
C ALA A 91 17.58 2.54 -0.60
N SER A 92 18.15 2.79 -1.78
CA SER A 92 18.96 3.97 -2.08
C SER A 92 18.11 5.21 -2.44
N ARG A 93 16.78 5.09 -2.53
CA ARG A 93 15.86 6.20 -2.87
C ARG A 93 15.97 7.38 -1.90
N ALA A 94 16.03 8.60 -2.44
CA ALA A 94 16.03 9.84 -1.67
C ALA A 94 14.75 9.99 -0.81
N CYS A 95 13.61 9.73 -1.43
CA CYS A 95 12.27 9.74 -0.84
C CYS A 95 11.95 8.37 -0.24
N GLN A 96 12.49 8.11 0.95
CA GLN A 96 12.23 6.88 1.69
C GLN A 96 10.75 6.72 2.08
N ARG A 97 10.00 7.84 2.14
CA ARG A 97 8.55 7.85 2.36
C ARG A 97 7.84 8.29 1.09
N GLN A 98 6.91 7.46 0.63
CA GLN A 98 6.05 7.75 -0.52
C GLN A 98 4.62 7.98 -0.03
N ALA A 99 4.35 9.16 0.53
CA ALA A 99 3.10 9.43 1.24
C ALA A 99 1.84 9.27 0.37
N ASN A 100 1.93 9.62 -0.91
CA ASN A 100 0.81 9.55 -1.85
C ASN A 100 0.74 8.22 -2.63
N LEU A 101 1.86 7.50 -2.77
CA LEU A 101 1.95 6.30 -3.60
C LEU A 101 1.25 5.11 -2.93
N THR A 102 -0.04 4.98 -3.24
CA THR A 102 -0.92 3.94 -2.72
C THR A 102 -1.57 3.17 -3.88
N PRO A 103 -2.17 1.99 -3.64
CA PRO A 103 -2.83 1.25 -4.70
C PRO A 103 -3.99 2.02 -5.32
N THR A 104 -4.70 2.82 -4.51
CA THR A 104 -5.74 3.75 -4.98
C THR A 104 -5.15 4.84 -5.86
N TRP A 105 -4.03 5.44 -5.47
CA TRP A 105 -3.37 6.47 -6.28
C TRP A 105 -2.98 5.92 -7.65
N VAL A 106 -2.35 4.75 -7.70
CA VAL A 106 -1.95 4.09 -8.95
C VAL A 106 -3.17 3.83 -9.83
N ARG A 107 -4.22 3.19 -9.29
CA ARG A 107 -5.47 2.95 -10.03
C ARG A 107 -6.05 4.24 -10.58
N ASN A 108 -6.11 5.30 -9.77
CA ASN A 108 -6.71 6.58 -10.18
C ASN A 108 -5.88 7.24 -11.28
N GLN A 109 -4.54 7.25 -11.18
CA GLN A 109 -3.71 7.88 -12.22
C GLN A 109 -3.81 7.10 -13.54
N LEU A 110 -3.78 5.76 -13.49
CA LEU A 110 -3.97 4.93 -14.67
C LEU A 110 -5.37 5.12 -15.29
N ALA A 111 -6.42 5.18 -14.47
CA ALA A 111 -7.78 5.42 -14.94
C ALA A 111 -7.98 6.83 -15.52
N ASP A 112 -7.31 7.82 -14.93
CA ASP A 112 -7.28 9.17 -15.49
C ASP A 112 -6.51 9.19 -16.82
N GLY A 113 -5.67 8.19 -17.13
CA GLY A 113 -4.92 8.01 -18.38
C GLY A 113 -3.45 8.45 -18.30
N TRP A 114 -2.86 8.47 -17.11
CA TRP A 114 -1.43 8.66 -16.92
C TRP A 114 -0.66 7.38 -17.25
N HIS A 115 0.46 7.52 -17.93
CA HIS A 115 1.41 6.45 -18.19
C HIS A 115 2.47 6.43 -17.07
N LEU A 116 2.25 5.62 -16.05
CA LEU A 116 3.16 5.52 -14.92
C LEU A 116 4.41 4.72 -15.31
N MET A 117 5.58 5.22 -14.92
CA MET A 117 6.89 4.59 -15.11
C MET A 117 7.44 4.18 -13.73
N PRO A 118 7.22 2.93 -13.26
CA PRO A 118 7.70 2.44 -11.98
C PRO A 118 9.23 2.35 -11.92
N ILE A 119 9.83 2.93 -10.87
CA ILE A 119 11.28 3.02 -10.68
C ILE A 119 11.70 2.27 -9.42
N THR A 120 12.79 1.50 -9.51
CA THR A 120 13.49 0.90 -8.38
C THR A 120 14.90 1.50 -8.27
N LEU A 121 15.21 2.14 -7.14
CA LEU A 121 16.54 2.69 -6.87
C LEU A 121 17.18 1.89 -5.72
N GLY A 122 17.80 0.78 -6.08
CA GLY A 122 18.44 -0.18 -5.17
C GLY A 122 19.97 -0.02 -5.15
N PRO A 123 20.72 -1.10 -4.87
CA PRO A 123 22.18 -1.11 -4.92
C PRO A 123 22.77 -0.46 -6.18
N GLN A 124 23.71 0.45 -5.95
CA GLN A 124 24.39 1.20 -7.01
C GLN A 124 25.77 0.61 -7.31
N ALA A 125 26.33 0.93 -8.48
CA ALA A 125 27.62 0.40 -8.90
C ALA A 125 28.71 0.71 -7.87
N SER A 126 29.60 -0.25 -7.60
CA SER A 126 30.63 -0.14 -6.54
C SER A 126 31.64 0.99 -6.76
N CYS A 127 31.77 1.48 -7.98
CA CYS A 127 32.62 2.58 -8.39
C CYS A 127 31.85 3.91 -8.50
N SER A 128 30.60 3.97 -8.04
CA SER A 128 29.92 5.24 -7.87
C SER A 128 30.47 5.99 -6.67
N THR A 129 30.79 7.27 -6.85
CA THR A 129 31.23 8.15 -5.77
C THR A 129 30.08 8.73 -4.95
N ARG A 130 28.83 8.52 -5.38
CA ARG A 130 27.62 9.05 -4.73
C ARG A 130 26.94 8.06 -3.78
N PHE A 131 27.39 6.80 -3.76
CA PHE A 131 26.75 5.72 -3.01
C PHE A 131 27.77 4.86 -2.26
N PRO A 132 27.40 4.25 -1.12
CA PRO A 132 26.08 4.25 -0.48
C PRO A 132 25.70 5.61 0.13
N ARG A 133 24.43 6.00 0.01
CA ARG A 133 23.91 7.29 0.48
C ARG A 133 23.51 7.25 1.96
N TYR A 134 23.05 6.11 2.45
CA TYR A 134 22.53 5.89 3.80
C TYR A 134 23.38 4.92 4.62
N GLY A 135 24.55 4.55 4.09
CA GLY A 135 25.47 3.61 4.71
C GLY A 135 25.27 2.18 4.22
N ARG A 136 26.35 1.41 4.23
CA ARG A 136 26.45 0.07 3.61
C ARG A 136 25.43 -0.95 4.14
N SER A 137 24.91 -0.76 5.35
CA SER A 137 23.91 -1.64 5.96
C SER A 137 22.48 -1.35 5.49
N ILE A 138 22.21 -0.11 5.04
CA ILE A 138 20.89 0.33 4.59
C ILE A 138 20.81 0.24 3.07
N ASP A 139 21.83 0.71 2.37
CA ASP A 139 21.83 0.77 0.90
C ASP A 139 23.14 0.23 0.31
N PRO A 140 23.34 -1.11 0.33
CA PRO A 140 24.60 -1.72 -0.11
C PRO A 140 24.87 -1.45 -1.59
N THR A 141 26.14 -1.41 -1.98
CA THR A 141 26.53 -1.32 -3.40
C THR A 141 26.53 -2.70 -4.07
N ILE A 142 26.49 -2.71 -5.40
CA ILE A 142 26.63 -3.93 -6.21
C ILE A 142 28.00 -4.54 -5.91
N ASN A 143 28.03 -5.81 -5.55
CA ASN A 143 29.26 -6.50 -5.17
C ASN A 143 30.13 -6.75 -6.42
N PRO A 144 31.37 -6.22 -6.48
CA PRO A 144 32.24 -6.34 -7.65
C PRO A 144 33.03 -7.66 -7.72
N SER A 145 32.79 -8.60 -6.80
CA SER A 145 33.46 -9.90 -6.80
C SER A 145 33.25 -10.61 -8.14
N THR A 146 34.36 -11.02 -8.76
CA THR A 146 34.38 -11.73 -10.05
C THR A 146 34.03 -13.21 -9.90
N THR A 147 33.97 -13.73 -8.68
CA THR A 147 33.73 -15.13 -8.35
C THR A 147 32.44 -15.65 -8.97
N GLY A 148 32.52 -16.84 -9.59
CA GLY A 148 31.37 -17.51 -10.18
C GLY A 148 30.69 -16.68 -11.27
N THR A 149 31.43 -15.85 -12.00
CA THR A 149 30.88 -14.91 -13.01
C THR A 149 29.95 -13.89 -12.34
N TYR A 150 30.48 -13.17 -11.35
CA TYR A 150 29.73 -12.12 -10.63
C TYR A 150 28.48 -12.65 -9.91
N ALA A 151 28.59 -13.82 -9.28
CA ALA A 151 27.46 -14.49 -8.65
C ALA A 151 26.73 -13.62 -7.61
N ALA A 152 27.49 -12.83 -6.84
CA ALA A 152 26.93 -11.91 -5.85
C ALA A 152 26.10 -10.77 -6.49
N ALA A 153 26.62 -10.14 -7.55
CA ALA A 153 25.91 -9.10 -8.28
C ALA A 153 24.61 -9.63 -8.92
N ARG A 154 24.65 -10.83 -9.51
CA ARG A 154 23.44 -11.49 -10.04
C ARG A 154 22.41 -11.78 -8.95
N ALA A 155 22.86 -12.26 -7.78
CA ALA A 155 21.97 -12.51 -6.65
C ALA A 155 21.28 -11.21 -6.17
N GLN A 156 22.02 -10.10 -6.12
CA GLN A 156 21.47 -8.78 -5.80
C GLN A 156 20.45 -8.32 -6.85
N GLY A 157 20.75 -8.44 -8.16
CA GLY A 157 19.83 -8.04 -9.23
C GLY A 157 18.52 -8.81 -9.21
N ALA A 158 18.59 -10.14 -9.02
CA ALA A 158 17.39 -10.96 -8.88
C ALA A 158 16.60 -10.65 -7.58
N ALA A 159 17.28 -10.32 -6.48
CA ALA A 159 16.62 -9.94 -5.23
C ALA A 159 15.85 -8.62 -5.37
N GLU A 160 16.45 -7.61 -6.00
CA GLU A 160 15.78 -6.34 -6.28
C GLU A 160 14.56 -6.56 -7.19
N ALA A 161 14.66 -7.39 -8.23
CA ALA A 161 13.54 -7.67 -9.13
C ALA A 161 12.35 -8.31 -8.39
N ARG A 162 12.60 -9.27 -7.49
CA ARG A 162 11.56 -9.86 -6.63
C ARG A 162 10.92 -8.83 -5.70
N SER A 163 11.74 -7.99 -5.08
CA SER A 163 11.27 -6.92 -4.19
C SER A 163 10.39 -5.91 -4.95
N ALA A 164 10.83 -5.50 -6.14
CA ALA A 164 10.12 -4.58 -7.00
C ALA A 164 8.79 -5.13 -7.48
N VAL A 165 8.74 -6.39 -7.92
CA VAL A 165 7.49 -7.05 -8.32
C VAL A 165 6.54 -7.23 -7.16
N SER A 166 7.02 -7.61 -5.97
CA SER A 166 6.20 -7.68 -4.76
C SER A 166 5.54 -6.32 -4.49
N ARG A 167 6.34 -5.25 -4.51
CA ARG A 167 5.85 -3.89 -4.29
C ARG A 167 4.90 -3.41 -5.39
N ALA A 168 5.20 -3.67 -6.66
CA ALA A 168 4.34 -3.40 -7.81
C ALA A 168 2.97 -4.09 -7.65
N GLY A 169 2.96 -5.36 -7.26
CA GLY A 169 1.74 -6.12 -6.97
C GLY A 169 0.92 -5.50 -5.84
N THR A 170 1.55 -5.07 -4.74
CA THR A 170 0.82 -4.38 -3.66
C THR A 170 0.18 -3.08 -4.11
N LEU A 171 0.81 -2.37 -5.05
CA LEU A 171 0.34 -1.11 -5.63
C LEU A 171 -0.67 -1.30 -6.78
N GLY A 172 -0.93 -2.54 -7.20
CA GLY A 172 -1.83 -2.85 -8.32
C GLY A 172 -1.22 -2.56 -9.69
N ILE A 173 0.11 -2.49 -9.81
CA ILE A 173 0.79 -2.47 -11.11
C ILE A 173 0.76 -3.91 -11.65
N VAL A 174 0.12 -4.11 -12.80
CA VAL A 174 -0.14 -5.45 -13.33
C VAL A 174 1.05 -6.03 -14.08
N LYS A 175 1.08 -7.36 -14.23
CA LYS A 175 2.02 -8.06 -15.12
C LYS A 175 2.02 -7.46 -16.51
N ARG A 176 3.13 -7.64 -17.23
CA ARG A 176 3.49 -7.01 -18.52
C ARG A 176 3.87 -5.54 -18.44
N SER A 177 3.65 -4.88 -17.29
CA SER A 177 4.17 -3.54 -17.04
C SER A 177 5.70 -3.53 -17.02
N THR A 178 6.30 -2.41 -17.40
CA THR A 178 7.75 -2.22 -17.30
C THR A 178 8.11 -1.70 -15.92
N ILE A 179 9.18 -2.25 -15.33
CA ILE A 179 9.80 -1.69 -14.12
C ILE A 179 11.23 -1.26 -14.48
N PHE A 180 11.54 0.01 -14.26
CA PHE A 180 12.86 0.58 -14.51
C PHE A 180 13.75 0.41 -13.30
N TYR A 181 14.94 -0.17 -13.49
CA TYR A 181 16.00 -0.07 -12.50
C TYR A 181 16.77 1.24 -12.72
N ASP A 182 16.87 2.04 -11.67
CA ASP A 182 17.63 3.27 -11.62
C ASP A 182 19.05 2.97 -11.14
N LEU A 183 19.97 2.89 -12.11
CA LEU A 183 21.40 2.80 -11.86
C LEU A 183 22.04 4.13 -12.27
N GLU A 184 22.21 4.99 -11.28
CA GLU A 184 22.80 6.32 -11.38
C GLU A 184 24.18 6.31 -12.03
N ALA A 185 24.67 7.49 -12.42
CA ALA A 185 26.01 7.62 -13.00
C ALA A 185 27.09 6.94 -12.13
N PHE A 186 27.95 6.19 -12.80
CA PHE A 186 29.17 5.62 -12.22
C PHE A 186 30.33 5.71 -13.20
N ASP A 187 31.54 5.58 -12.67
CA ASP A 187 32.74 5.58 -13.48
C ASP A 187 32.83 4.28 -14.31
N THR A 188 32.93 4.43 -15.63
CA THR A 188 32.98 3.29 -16.56
C THR A 188 34.41 2.96 -17.03
N THR A 189 35.43 3.70 -16.57
CA THR A 189 36.81 3.53 -17.04
C THR A 189 37.75 3.04 -15.93
N SER A 190 37.48 3.33 -14.66
CA SER A 190 38.40 2.97 -13.57
C SER A 190 38.38 1.51 -13.14
N SER A 191 37.31 0.75 -13.42
CA SER A 191 37.20 -0.63 -12.93
C SER A 191 36.35 -1.55 -13.82
N THR A 192 37.00 -2.54 -14.42
CA THR A 192 36.33 -3.65 -15.12
C THR A 192 35.45 -4.47 -14.18
N ALA A 193 35.89 -4.69 -12.94
CA ALA A 193 35.09 -5.45 -11.96
C ALA A 193 33.78 -4.74 -11.63
N CYS A 194 33.79 -3.40 -11.51
CA CYS A 194 32.59 -2.60 -11.31
C CYS A 194 31.64 -2.59 -12.51
N THR A 195 32.18 -2.31 -13.70
CA THR A 195 31.36 -2.21 -14.92
C THR A 195 30.72 -3.55 -15.28
N GLN A 196 31.47 -4.65 -15.14
CA GLN A 196 30.94 -5.99 -15.40
C GLN A 196 29.96 -6.44 -14.32
N SER A 197 30.19 -6.14 -13.04
CA SER A 197 29.22 -6.47 -12.00
C SER A 197 27.89 -5.71 -12.18
N ALA A 198 27.93 -4.46 -12.63
CA ALA A 198 26.74 -3.70 -13.02
C ALA A 198 25.98 -4.35 -14.19
N LEU A 199 26.68 -4.80 -15.23
CA LEU A 199 26.06 -5.51 -16.36
C LEU A 199 25.43 -6.85 -15.93
N TRP A 200 26.12 -7.64 -15.10
CA TRP A 200 25.60 -8.92 -14.59
C TRP A 200 24.46 -8.74 -13.59
N PHE A 201 24.47 -7.66 -12.81
CA PHE A 201 23.33 -7.25 -12.01
C PHE A 201 22.10 -7.00 -12.89
N MET A 202 22.26 -6.22 -13.97
CA MET A 202 21.17 -5.91 -14.91
C MET A 202 20.69 -7.12 -15.73
N ASP A 203 21.59 -8.06 -16.06
CA ASP A 203 21.23 -9.36 -16.63
C ASP A 203 20.25 -10.11 -15.71
N ALA A 204 20.61 -10.25 -14.43
CA ALA A 204 19.81 -10.98 -13.46
C ALA A 204 18.49 -10.27 -13.12
N TRP A 205 18.52 -8.94 -13.00
CA TRP A 205 17.32 -8.11 -12.88
C TRP A 205 16.33 -8.38 -14.03
N THR A 206 16.83 -8.33 -15.27
CA THR A 206 15.98 -8.53 -16.45
C THR A 206 15.41 -9.94 -16.52
N ARG A 207 16.25 -10.96 -16.33
CA ARG A 207 15.80 -12.36 -16.36
C ARG A 207 14.75 -12.64 -15.29
N GLU A 208 14.95 -12.11 -14.09
CA GLU A 208 14.01 -12.33 -12.99
C GLU A 208 12.68 -11.59 -13.21
N LEU A 209 12.69 -10.35 -13.74
CA LEU A 209 11.46 -9.67 -14.14
C LEU A 209 10.70 -10.46 -15.22
N HIS A 210 11.39 -10.93 -16.25
CA HIS A 210 10.78 -11.77 -17.29
C HIS A 210 10.15 -13.03 -16.69
N ARG A 211 10.86 -13.72 -15.79
CA ARG A 211 10.36 -14.90 -15.07
C ARG A 211 9.10 -14.58 -14.25
N LEU A 212 9.02 -13.38 -13.70
CA LEU A 212 7.88 -12.89 -12.90
C LEU A 212 6.75 -12.29 -13.75
N GLY A 213 6.94 -12.20 -15.07
CA GLY A 213 5.96 -11.70 -16.03
C GLY A 213 5.91 -10.17 -16.14
N TYR A 214 7.02 -9.47 -15.87
CA TYR A 214 7.17 -8.02 -16.04
C TYR A 214 8.27 -7.72 -17.07
N ALA A 215 8.17 -6.57 -17.73
CA ALA A 215 9.21 -6.10 -18.63
C ALA A 215 10.30 -5.34 -17.84
N SER A 216 11.52 -5.41 -18.34
CA SER A 216 12.69 -4.79 -17.73
C SER A 216 13.00 -3.45 -18.40
N GLY A 217 13.04 -2.39 -17.60
CA GLY A 217 13.55 -1.09 -17.98
C GLY A 217 14.90 -0.79 -17.32
N TYR A 218 15.74 0.01 -17.97
CA TYR A 218 17.00 0.47 -17.41
C TYR A 218 17.16 1.99 -17.54
N TYR A 219 17.28 2.67 -16.41
CA TYR A 219 17.63 4.08 -16.34
C TYR A 219 19.11 4.25 -15.95
N SER A 220 19.82 5.12 -16.67
CA SER A 220 21.17 5.57 -16.31
C SER A 220 21.58 6.82 -17.11
N SER A 221 22.71 7.43 -16.74
CA SER A 221 23.31 8.54 -17.50
C SER A 221 23.83 8.08 -18.86
N ALA A 222 23.58 8.89 -19.89
CA ALA A 222 23.85 8.57 -21.29
C ALA A 222 25.32 8.18 -21.54
N ALA A 223 26.26 8.99 -21.04
CA ALA A 223 27.69 8.77 -21.20
C ALA A 223 28.30 7.70 -20.27
N SER A 224 27.48 7.07 -19.41
CA SER A 224 27.91 6.10 -18.40
C SER A 224 27.22 4.75 -18.65
N GLY A 225 26.29 4.34 -17.79
CA GLY A 225 25.64 3.04 -17.84
C GLY A 225 24.89 2.76 -19.15
N ILE A 226 24.26 3.78 -19.75
CA ILE A 226 23.58 3.64 -21.04
C ILE A 226 24.57 3.29 -22.16
N LYS A 227 25.67 4.04 -22.27
CA LYS A 227 26.72 3.76 -23.25
C LYS A 227 27.33 2.37 -23.03
N LEU A 228 27.63 2.03 -21.77
CA LEU A 228 28.18 0.71 -21.39
C LEU A 228 27.24 -0.43 -21.82
N LEU A 229 25.93 -0.27 -21.62
CA LEU A 229 24.92 -1.25 -22.01
C LEU A 229 24.83 -1.36 -23.54
N ASP A 230 24.84 -0.26 -24.28
CA ASP A 230 24.81 -0.29 -25.76
C ASP A 230 26.07 -0.92 -26.35
N ASP A 231 27.24 -0.66 -25.77
CA ASP A 231 28.49 -1.31 -26.18
C ASP A 231 28.45 -2.82 -25.90
N ALA A 232 27.89 -3.24 -24.75
CA ALA A 232 27.67 -4.66 -24.46
C ALA A 232 26.68 -5.31 -25.44
N ARG A 233 25.61 -4.61 -25.82
CA ARG A 233 24.56 -5.10 -26.73
C ARG A 233 25.09 -5.50 -28.10
N VAL A 234 26.00 -4.71 -28.67
CA VAL A 234 26.56 -4.95 -30.01
C VAL A 234 27.79 -5.85 -30.00
N ARG A 235 28.31 -6.20 -28.82
CA ARG A 235 29.46 -7.08 -28.69
C ARG A 235 29.10 -8.50 -29.12
N SER A 236 29.91 -9.07 -30.01
CA SER A 236 29.77 -10.47 -30.43
C SER A 236 29.81 -11.41 -29.22
N GLY A 237 28.90 -12.39 -29.18
CA GLY A 237 28.80 -13.36 -28.09
C GLY A 237 28.36 -12.77 -26.73
N ASN A 238 27.73 -11.59 -26.71
CA ASN A 238 27.26 -10.99 -25.47
C ASN A 238 26.32 -11.93 -24.67
N PRO A 239 26.67 -12.31 -23.43
CA PRO A 239 25.85 -13.20 -22.60
C PRO A 239 24.77 -12.46 -21.80
N ILE A 240 24.87 -11.12 -21.72
CA ILE A 240 23.99 -10.27 -20.91
C ILE A 240 22.63 -10.16 -21.58
N ARG A 241 21.58 -10.54 -20.86
CA ARG A 241 20.19 -10.29 -21.24
C ARG A 241 19.93 -8.79 -21.13
N MET A 242 19.73 -8.17 -22.28
CA MET A 242 19.43 -6.74 -22.37
C MET A 242 18.02 -6.43 -21.82
N PRO A 243 17.84 -5.27 -21.16
CA PRO A 243 16.51 -4.78 -20.79
C PRO A 243 15.66 -4.54 -22.05
N ASP A 244 14.34 -4.61 -21.89
CA ASP A 244 13.40 -4.41 -22.98
C ASP A 244 13.30 -2.94 -23.40
N GLN A 245 13.53 -2.02 -22.45
CA GLN A 245 13.43 -0.57 -22.65
C GLN A 245 14.56 0.15 -21.92
N VAL A 246 14.99 1.31 -22.44
CA VAL A 246 15.99 2.17 -21.81
C VAL A 246 15.44 3.57 -21.54
N TRP A 247 15.85 4.17 -20.43
CA TRP A 247 15.55 5.54 -20.06
C TRP A 247 16.86 6.30 -19.89
N ILE A 248 17.15 7.15 -20.86
CA ILE A 248 18.46 7.76 -21.08
C ILE A 248 18.49 9.12 -20.38
N ALA A 249 19.32 9.29 -19.36
CA ALA A 249 19.58 10.63 -18.82
C ALA A 249 20.63 11.37 -19.66
N ASP A 250 20.16 12.23 -20.56
CA ASP A 250 20.96 13.06 -21.47
C ASP A 250 20.37 14.47 -21.50
N TRP A 251 20.86 15.35 -20.63
CA TRP A 251 20.33 16.69 -20.40
C TRP A 251 20.71 17.69 -21.51
N ASP A 252 20.43 17.33 -22.76
CA ASP A 252 20.74 18.09 -23.96
C ASP A 252 19.67 19.14 -24.32
N GLY A 253 18.59 19.24 -23.53
CA GLY A 253 17.49 20.16 -23.76
C GLY A 253 16.56 19.76 -24.92
N ARG A 254 16.75 18.60 -25.55
CA ARG A 254 16.01 18.18 -26.75
C ARG A 254 14.97 17.12 -26.42
N ALA A 255 13.70 17.47 -26.61
CA ALA A 255 12.55 16.59 -26.46
C ALA A 255 12.47 15.50 -27.56
N THR A 256 13.40 14.55 -27.52
CA THR A 256 13.54 13.39 -28.41
C THR A 256 14.07 12.21 -27.61
N THR A 257 14.01 10.99 -28.15
CA THR A 257 14.63 9.81 -27.53
C THR A 257 16.02 9.48 -28.08
N SER A 258 16.54 10.29 -28.99
CA SER A 258 17.90 10.14 -29.53
C SER A 258 18.94 10.66 -28.55
N SER A 259 20.07 9.96 -28.47
CA SER A 259 21.27 10.39 -27.76
C SER A 259 22.49 9.96 -28.57
N ARG A 260 23.53 10.80 -28.64
CA ARG A 260 24.79 10.47 -29.32
C ARG A 260 25.52 9.28 -28.68
N TRP A 261 25.15 8.92 -27.46
CA TRP A 261 25.77 7.85 -26.68
C TRP A 261 25.16 6.48 -26.93
N VAL A 262 24.06 6.41 -27.69
CA VAL A 262 23.38 5.16 -28.05
C VAL A 262 23.30 5.06 -29.56
N ARG A 263 23.77 3.94 -30.12
CA ARG A 263 23.66 3.69 -31.57
C ARG A 263 22.20 3.76 -32.01
N SER A 264 21.94 4.29 -33.20
CA SER A 264 20.57 4.45 -33.73
C SER A 264 19.76 3.15 -33.75
N THR A 265 20.42 2.00 -33.84
CA THR A 265 19.78 0.67 -33.88
C THR A 265 19.37 0.12 -32.50
N GLY A 266 19.88 0.64 -31.39
CA GLY A 266 19.59 0.08 -30.06
C GLY A 266 18.23 0.51 -29.56
N TRP A 267 17.29 -0.39 -29.23
CA TRP A 267 15.95 0.00 -28.74
C TRP A 267 15.20 0.99 -29.65
N ALA A 268 15.47 0.97 -30.96
CA ALA A 268 14.95 1.94 -31.92
C ALA A 268 13.44 1.83 -32.16
N ASP A 269 12.86 0.68 -31.86
CA ASP A 269 11.47 0.34 -32.12
C ASP A 269 10.61 0.60 -30.87
N HIS A 270 10.38 1.88 -30.58
CA HIS A 270 9.59 2.40 -29.46
C HIS A 270 9.98 1.79 -28.10
N ALA A 271 11.27 1.82 -27.76
CA ALA A 271 11.78 1.25 -26.52
C ALA A 271 12.73 2.20 -25.77
N ARG A 272 12.54 3.52 -25.96
CA ARG A 272 13.36 4.56 -25.34
C ARG A 272 12.52 5.60 -24.61
N ALA A 273 13.00 6.02 -23.46
CA ALA A 273 12.68 7.31 -22.86
C ALA A 273 13.98 8.11 -22.73
N LYS A 274 13.89 9.43 -22.66
CA LYS A 274 15.05 10.30 -22.43
C LYS A 274 14.69 11.39 -21.44
N GLN A 275 15.41 11.45 -20.33
CA GLN A 275 15.40 12.60 -19.44
C GLN A 275 16.30 13.67 -20.07
N PHE A 276 15.68 14.70 -20.63
CA PHE A 276 16.40 15.71 -21.43
C PHE A 276 16.63 17.03 -20.69
N ARG A 277 16.05 17.18 -19.49
CA ARG A 277 16.25 18.32 -18.60
C ARG A 277 16.12 17.86 -17.15
N GLY A 278 17.20 17.98 -16.40
CA GLY A 278 17.22 17.69 -14.96
C GLY A 278 16.51 18.77 -14.12
N ASP A 279 16.54 18.61 -12.80
CA ASP A 279 15.84 19.38 -11.77
C ASP A 279 15.49 20.82 -12.16
N HIS A 280 14.20 21.07 -12.32
CA HIS A 280 13.64 22.40 -12.50
C HIS A 280 12.21 22.45 -11.99
N ARG A 281 11.77 23.67 -11.66
CA ARG A 281 10.41 23.90 -11.20
C ARG A 281 9.51 24.26 -12.37
N GLU A 282 8.45 23.48 -12.56
CA GLU A 282 7.37 23.75 -13.50
C GLU A 282 6.11 24.14 -12.72
N THR A 283 5.22 24.94 -13.31
CA THR A 283 3.95 25.33 -12.69
C THR A 283 2.81 25.20 -13.68
N TRP A 284 1.86 24.31 -13.37
CA TRP A 284 0.72 24.01 -14.23
C TRP A 284 -0.57 23.98 -13.42
N GLY A 285 -1.61 24.67 -13.90
CA GLY A 285 -2.89 24.74 -13.21
C GLY A 285 -2.78 25.29 -11.77
N GLY A 286 -1.84 26.22 -11.54
CA GLY A 286 -1.56 26.80 -10.21
C GLY A 286 -0.77 25.91 -9.25
N VAL A 287 -0.28 24.74 -9.69
CA VAL A 287 0.51 23.83 -8.85
C VAL A 287 1.95 23.78 -9.36
N SER A 288 2.91 24.14 -8.48
CA SER A 288 4.33 23.98 -8.75
C SER A 288 4.82 22.59 -8.32
N ILE A 289 5.63 21.94 -9.16
CA ILE A 289 6.34 20.69 -8.84
C ILE A 289 7.76 20.84 -9.36
N THR A 290 8.75 20.42 -8.56
CA THR A 290 10.12 20.25 -9.05
C THR A 290 10.21 18.90 -9.74
N ILE A 291 10.60 18.89 -11.00
CA ILE A 291 10.62 17.71 -11.84
C ILE A 291 11.93 17.60 -12.62
N ASP A 292 12.20 16.39 -13.05
CA ASP A 292 12.95 16.11 -14.26
C ASP A 292 11.98 15.92 -15.43
N THR A 293 12.33 16.47 -16.60
CA THR A 293 11.47 16.43 -17.80
C THR A 293 11.99 15.37 -18.77
N ASN A 294 11.05 14.55 -19.26
CA ASN A 294 11.30 13.38 -20.08
C ASN A 294 10.56 13.46 -21.41
N TYR A 295 11.18 12.92 -22.46
CA TYR A 295 10.49 12.55 -23.69
C TYR A 295 10.43 11.03 -23.77
N VAL A 296 9.23 10.48 -23.86
CA VAL A 296 8.94 9.05 -23.77
C VAL A 296 8.51 8.57 -25.14
N ASP A 297 9.04 7.43 -25.59
CA ASP A 297 8.61 6.71 -26.78
C ASP A 297 8.70 5.20 -26.51
N LEU A 298 7.65 4.68 -25.89
CA LEU A 298 7.59 3.32 -25.37
C LEU A 298 6.38 2.58 -25.95
N ARG A 299 6.58 1.32 -26.31
CA ARG A 299 5.52 0.35 -26.55
C ARG A 299 5.61 -0.79 -25.55
N THR A 300 4.49 -1.41 -25.27
CA THR A 300 4.37 -2.57 -24.38
C THR A 300 5.27 -3.71 -24.86
N PRO A 301 6.32 -4.10 -24.10
CA PRO A 301 7.25 -5.12 -24.56
C PRO A 301 6.61 -6.51 -24.69
N ARG A 302 7.09 -7.29 -25.66
CA ARG A 302 6.81 -8.72 -25.75
C ARG A 302 7.78 -9.46 -24.82
N ILE A 303 7.27 -9.96 -23.70
CA ILE A 303 8.09 -10.68 -22.72
C ILE A 303 8.33 -12.11 -23.22
N PRO A 304 9.59 -12.54 -23.45
CA PRO A 304 9.89 -13.89 -23.89
C PRO A 304 9.43 -14.93 -22.86
N GLY A 305 8.70 -15.97 -23.31
CA GLY A 305 8.24 -17.06 -22.44
C GLY A 305 7.02 -16.75 -21.57
N ALA A 306 6.45 -15.54 -21.65
CA ALA A 306 5.14 -15.28 -21.06
C ALA A 306 4.06 -16.02 -21.86
N VAL A 307 3.54 -17.11 -21.32
CA VAL A 307 2.34 -17.76 -21.89
C VAL A 307 1.23 -16.72 -21.83
N SER A 308 0.75 -16.30 -22.99
CA SER A 308 -0.46 -15.51 -23.12
C SER A 308 -1.61 -16.35 -22.61
N THR A 309 -2.01 -16.16 -21.35
CA THR A 309 -3.37 -16.51 -20.94
C THR A 309 -4.30 -15.63 -21.78
N PRO A 310 -5.22 -16.22 -22.57
CA PRO A 310 -6.23 -15.42 -23.24
C PRO A 310 -6.97 -14.61 -22.18
N ALA A 311 -7.30 -13.36 -22.48
CA ALA A 311 -8.32 -12.66 -21.73
C ALA A 311 -9.58 -13.56 -21.69
N PRO A 312 -10.26 -13.72 -20.54
CA PRO A 312 -11.50 -14.48 -20.54
C PRO A 312 -12.45 -13.86 -21.57
N SER A 313 -12.98 -14.70 -22.47
CA SER A 313 -14.04 -14.30 -23.39
C SER A 313 -15.23 -13.75 -22.59
N PRO A 314 -15.98 -12.77 -23.12
CA PRO A 314 -17.14 -12.25 -22.42
C PRO A 314 -18.14 -13.38 -22.19
N THR A 315 -18.46 -13.65 -20.91
CA THR A 315 -19.51 -14.58 -20.53
C THR A 315 -20.84 -14.15 -21.17
N PRO A 316 -21.66 -15.07 -21.71
CA PRO A 316 -22.99 -14.74 -22.22
C PRO A 316 -23.84 -14.08 -21.12
N ALA A 317 -24.63 -13.09 -21.51
CA ALA A 317 -25.51 -12.34 -20.61
C ALA A 317 -26.45 -13.29 -19.83
N PRO A 318 -26.64 -13.09 -18.51
CA PRO A 318 -27.60 -13.88 -17.75
C PRO A 318 -29.04 -13.54 -18.15
N ALA A 319 -29.89 -14.57 -18.18
CA ALA A 319 -31.33 -14.48 -18.42
C ALA A 319 -32.05 -13.50 -17.46
N PRO A 320 -33.20 -12.92 -17.87
CA PRO A 320 -33.82 -11.82 -17.14
C PRO A 320 -34.28 -12.27 -15.75
N SER A 321 -33.84 -11.54 -14.74
CA SER A 321 -34.32 -11.63 -13.35
C SER A 321 -35.46 -10.64 -13.11
N PRO A 322 -36.35 -10.90 -12.13
CA PRO A 322 -37.71 -10.39 -12.08
C PRO A 322 -37.85 -8.89 -11.76
N SER A 323 -39.05 -8.39 -12.08
CA SER A 323 -39.54 -7.01 -11.94
C SER A 323 -39.38 -6.35 -10.55
N PRO A 324 -39.47 -5.00 -10.48
CA PRO A 324 -38.60 -4.18 -9.62
C PRO A 324 -39.26 -3.72 -8.31
N SER A 325 -38.44 -3.37 -7.30
CA SER A 325 -38.57 -2.16 -6.46
C SER A 325 -37.57 -2.15 -5.27
N PRO A 326 -37.20 -0.98 -4.69
CA PRO A 326 -37.58 0.39 -5.06
C PRO A 326 -36.40 1.19 -5.64
N GLU A 327 -36.72 2.38 -6.16
CA GLU A 327 -35.84 3.37 -6.78
C GLU A 327 -34.45 3.54 -6.14
N PRO A 328 -33.41 3.86 -6.94
CA PRO A 328 -32.13 4.32 -6.41
C PRO A 328 -32.37 5.62 -5.62
N VAL A 329 -32.03 5.60 -4.33
CA VAL A 329 -31.93 6.82 -3.52
C VAL A 329 -31.03 7.81 -4.26
N PRO A 330 -31.37 9.11 -4.33
CA PRO A 330 -30.52 10.10 -5.00
C PRO A 330 -29.16 10.15 -4.30
N MET A 331 -28.17 9.44 -4.84
CA MET A 331 -26.80 9.52 -4.36
C MET A 331 -26.23 10.84 -4.89
N GLY A 332 -26.14 11.82 -4.01
CA GLY A 332 -25.52 13.10 -4.36
C GLY A 332 -24.10 12.90 -4.92
N PRO A 333 -23.59 13.89 -5.67
CA PRO A 333 -22.30 13.79 -6.34
C PRO A 333 -21.18 13.38 -5.39
N ALA A 334 -20.22 12.60 -5.90
CA ALA A 334 -19.12 12.10 -5.09
C ALA A 334 -18.38 13.27 -4.41
N PRO A 335 -18.27 13.28 -3.07
CA PRO A 335 -17.60 14.34 -2.34
C PRO A 335 -16.14 14.42 -2.76
N ARG A 336 -15.56 15.63 -2.75
CA ARG A 336 -14.13 15.86 -2.97
C ARG A 336 -13.30 15.00 -1.99
N HIS A 337 -12.44 14.12 -2.48
CA HIS A 337 -11.54 13.36 -1.61
C HIS A 337 -10.50 14.30 -0.95
N THR A 338 -10.33 14.22 0.36
CA THR A 338 -9.40 15.05 1.16
C THR A 338 -8.23 14.26 1.74
N GLY A 339 -8.15 12.94 1.47
CA GLY A 339 -7.02 12.12 1.91
C GLY A 339 -7.01 11.87 3.42
N THR A 340 -5.85 12.01 4.05
CA THR A 340 -5.67 11.77 5.49
C THR A 340 -6.00 12.98 6.35
N ASP A 341 -6.45 14.08 5.75
CA ASP A 341 -6.87 15.25 6.51
C ASP A 341 -8.05 14.86 7.42
N LEU A 342 -7.82 14.98 8.72
CA LEU A 342 -8.83 14.72 9.74
C LEU A 342 -9.68 15.96 10.01
N ALA A 343 -9.21 17.13 9.57
CA ALA A 343 -9.92 18.39 9.67
C ALA A 343 -10.84 18.58 8.46
N ASP A 344 -11.90 19.33 8.71
CA ASP A 344 -12.83 19.79 7.69
C ASP A 344 -13.49 21.05 8.25
N ALA A 345 -13.75 22.05 7.41
CA ALA A 345 -14.37 23.30 7.85
C ALA A 345 -15.76 23.06 8.50
N ARG A 346 -16.43 21.96 8.14
CA ARG A 346 -17.72 21.57 8.71
C ARG A 346 -17.61 20.71 9.97
N CYS A 347 -16.40 20.36 10.40
CA CYS A 347 -16.15 19.56 11.59
C CYS A 347 -15.70 20.42 12.76
N SER A 348 -16.66 21.02 13.45
CA SER A 348 -16.44 21.75 14.70
C SER A 348 -16.82 20.91 15.93
N PRO A 349 -16.36 21.28 17.15
CA PRO A 349 -16.88 20.70 18.38
C PRO A 349 -18.41 20.77 18.49
N SER A 350 -19.04 21.87 18.07
CA SER A 350 -20.51 22.02 18.07
C SER A 350 -21.21 21.06 17.11
N THR A 351 -20.58 20.71 15.98
CA THR A 351 -21.13 19.77 15.00
C THR A 351 -21.20 18.34 15.54
N ILE A 352 -20.21 17.94 16.35
CA ILE A 352 -20.08 16.55 16.86
C ILE A 352 -20.43 16.41 18.35
N SER A 353 -20.96 17.46 19.00
CA SER A 353 -21.32 17.49 20.42
C SER A 353 -22.78 17.89 20.57
N LEU A 354 -23.66 16.98 20.14
CA LEU A 354 -25.10 17.22 20.09
C LEU A 354 -25.77 16.77 21.40
N PRO A 355 -26.91 17.38 21.78
CA PRO A 355 -27.67 17.01 22.97
C PRO A 355 -28.30 15.60 22.87
N ALA A 356 -28.55 15.12 21.65
CA ALA A 356 -29.01 13.77 21.36
C ALA A 356 -28.57 13.33 19.95
N TYR A 357 -28.54 12.01 19.72
CA TYR A 357 -28.22 11.42 18.42
C TYR A 357 -29.34 10.48 17.97
N THR A 358 -29.97 10.83 16.86
CA THR A 358 -31.01 10.03 16.21
C THR A 358 -30.42 9.10 15.15
N ARG A 359 -31.24 8.16 14.65
CA ARG A 359 -30.88 7.33 13.49
C ARG A 359 -30.60 8.22 12.28
N THR A 360 -29.44 8.05 11.67
CA THR A 360 -29.02 8.80 10.47
C THR A 360 -28.80 7.85 9.29
N GLY A 361 -29.39 8.13 8.14
CA GLY A 361 -29.38 7.27 6.95
C GLY A 361 -29.69 8.06 5.67
N PRO A 362 -29.78 7.38 4.50
CA PRO A 362 -30.08 8.00 3.21
C PRO A 362 -31.35 8.86 3.23
N TRP A 363 -32.36 8.41 3.97
CA TRP A 363 -33.68 9.07 4.09
C TRP A 363 -33.81 9.95 5.34
N ARG A 364 -32.80 9.97 6.21
CA ARG A 364 -32.78 10.74 7.47
C ARG A 364 -31.40 11.34 7.66
N THR A 365 -31.18 12.51 7.09
CA THR A 365 -29.87 13.18 7.06
C THR A 365 -29.58 14.01 8.31
N GLN A 366 -30.50 14.02 9.29
CA GLN A 366 -30.26 14.63 10.59
C GLN A 366 -28.99 14.01 11.21
N HIS A 367 -28.03 14.86 11.60
CA HIS A 367 -26.69 14.48 12.11
C HIS A 367 -25.72 13.85 11.10
N LEU A 368 -26.01 13.90 9.80
CA LEU A 368 -25.11 13.34 8.78
C LEU A 368 -23.74 14.02 8.72
N VAL A 369 -23.70 15.35 8.90
CA VAL A 369 -22.42 16.08 9.01
C VAL A 369 -21.62 15.55 10.20
N ALA A 370 -22.25 15.36 11.35
CA ALA A 370 -21.61 14.78 12.54
C ALA A 370 -21.08 13.37 12.27
N LEU A 371 -21.85 12.54 11.55
CA LEU A 371 -21.47 11.18 11.19
C LEU A 371 -20.21 11.19 10.30
N GLN A 372 -20.23 11.98 9.22
CA GLN A 372 -19.10 12.12 8.31
C GLN A 372 -17.86 12.67 9.03
N CYS A 373 -18.02 13.65 9.94
CA CYS A 373 -16.94 14.17 10.76
C CYS A 373 -16.31 13.11 11.67
N LEU A 374 -17.13 12.33 12.37
CA LEU A 374 -16.63 11.26 13.24
C LEU A 374 -15.94 10.15 12.42
N LEU A 375 -16.50 9.76 11.27
CA LEU A 375 -15.87 8.77 10.40
C LEU A 375 -14.55 9.30 9.81
N LYS A 376 -14.46 10.59 9.50
CA LYS A 376 -13.25 11.26 9.02
C LYS A 376 -12.16 11.28 10.09
N GLN A 377 -12.49 11.68 11.33
CA GLN A 377 -11.58 11.61 12.48
C GLN A 377 -11.05 10.18 12.75
N ARG A 378 -11.80 9.15 12.32
CA ARG A 378 -11.41 7.73 12.42
C ARG A 378 -10.65 7.21 11.19
N ARG A 379 -10.34 8.09 10.23
CA ARG A 379 -9.68 7.77 8.95
C ARG A 379 -10.48 6.81 8.07
N LEU A 380 -11.80 6.75 8.28
CA LEU A 380 -12.72 5.90 7.51
C LEU A 380 -13.42 6.67 6.39
N TYR A 381 -13.54 8.00 6.52
CA TYR A 381 -14.15 8.89 5.54
C TYR A 381 -13.13 9.92 5.03
N PRO A 382 -12.27 9.56 4.06
CA PRO A 382 -11.19 10.43 3.55
C PRO A 382 -11.70 11.46 2.53
N TYR A 383 -12.90 11.99 2.73
CA TYR A 383 -13.57 12.91 1.81
C TYR A 383 -14.01 14.18 2.55
N ALA A 384 -14.32 15.21 1.78
CA ALA A 384 -14.95 16.43 2.28
C ALA A 384 -16.30 16.08 2.90
N VAL A 385 -16.60 16.70 4.04
CA VAL A 385 -17.89 16.53 4.70
C VAL A 385 -18.93 17.31 3.90
N THR A 386 -19.85 16.60 3.26
CA THR A 386 -20.85 17.20 2.37
C THR A 386 -22.23 17.28 3.00
N GLY A 387 -22.49 16.58 4.11
CA GLY A 387 -23.82 16.52 4.71
C GLY A 387 -24.86 15.88 3.78
N THR A 388 -24.41 15.21 2.70
CA THR A 388 -25.23 14.48 1.74
C THR A 388 -24.91 13.00 1.84
N TRP A 389 -25.94 12.14 1.84
CA TRP A 389 -25.70 10.71 1.93
C TRP A 389 -25.18 10.22 0.58
N ASN A 390 -23.99 9.64 0.59
CA ASN A 390 -23.29 9.24 -0.62
C ASN A 390 -22.62 7.88 -0.42
N THR A 391 -22.09 7.34 -1.52
CA THR A 391 -21.38 6.06 -1.48
C THR A 391 -20.22 6.08 -0.47
N PRO A 392 -19.35 7.12 -0.42
CA PRO A 392 -18.31 7.19 0.62
C PRO A 392 -18.82 7.15 2.07
N THR A 393 -19.97 7.77 2.37
CA THR A 393 -20.57 7.75 3.70
C THR A 393 -21.00 6.34 4.06
N THR A 394 -21.66 5.65 3.12
CA THR A 394 -22.10 4.27 3.28
C THR A 394 -20.90 3.35 3.52
N THR A 395 -19.85 3.48 2.69
CA THR A 395 -18.61 2.71 2.82
C THR A 395 -17.91 2.93 4.16
N ALA A 396 -17.77 4.18 4.57
CA ALA A 396 -17.14 4.55 5.83
C ALA A 396 -17.92 4.04 7.05
N LEU A 397 -19.26 4.17 7.03
CA LEU A 397 -20.14 3.64 8.07
C LEU A 397 -20.06 2.12 8.14
N HIS A 398 -20.14 1.41 7.02
CA HIS A 398 -20.04 -0.05 6.99
C HIS A 398 -18.67 -0.53 7.51
N ALA A 399 -17.59 0.18 7.17
CA ALA A 399 -16.25 -0.11 7.70
C ALA A 399 -16.19 0.08 9.21
N PHE A 400 -16.79 1.15 9.72
CA PHE A 400 -16.91 1.37 11.15
C PHE A 400 -17.72 0.27 11.85
N GLN A 401 -18.91 -0.06 11.34
CA GLN A 401 -19.79 -1.08 11.91
C GLN A 401 -19.10 -2.45 11.99
N ARG A 402 -18.40 -2.86 10.94
CA ARG A 402 -17.58 -4.08 10.97
C ARG A 402 -16.49 -4.02 12.03
N ARG A 403 -15.75 -2.91 12.10
CA ARG A 403 -14.67 -2.75 13.10
C ARG A 403 -15.19 -2.75 14.54
N ALA A 404 -16.41 -2.24 14.77
CA ALA A 404 -17.06 -2.22 16.06
C ALA A 404 -17.78 -3.55 16.41
N GLY A 405 -17.89 -4.49 15.46
CA GLY A 405 -18.66 -5.72 15.64
C GLY A 405 -20.17 -5.49 15.66
N HIS A 406 -20.65 -4.40 15.07
CA HIS A 406 -22.07 -4.05 14.97
C HIS A 406 -22.70 -4.63 13.70
N PRO A 407 -24.04 -4.82 13.67
CA PRO A 407 -24.74 -5.15 12.44
C PRO A 407 -24.47 -4.10 11.35
N VAL A 408 -24.01 -4.55 10.18
CA VAL A 408 -23.73 -3.68 9.04
C VAL A 408 -25.05 -3.23 8.42
N ARG A 409 -25.30 -1.92 8.42
CA ARG A 409 -26.56 -1.32 7.94
C ARG A 409 -26.27 -0.01 7.23
N THR A 410 -27.11 0.32 6.26
CA THR A 410 -27.08 1.61 5.52
C THR A 410 -27.67 2.78 6.34
N TRP A 411 -27.48 2.76 7.66
CA TRP A 411 -27.84 3.83 8.59
C TRP A 411 -27.09 3.63 9.91
N ALA A 412 -26.72 4.74 10.57
CA ALA A 412 -26.08 4.74 11.88
C ALA A 412 -27.13 4.61 12.98
N SER A 413 -26.97 3.58 13.81
CA SER A 413 -27.81 3.29 14.97
C SER A 413 -27.39 4.08 16.20
N ARG A 414 -28.23 4.05 17.24
CA ARG A 414 -27.88 4.61 18.54
C ARG A 414 -26.64 3.93 19.13
N SER A 415 -26.53 2.60 18.99
CA SER A 415 -25.33 1.83 19.35
C SER A 415 -24.08 2.29 18.58
N ASP A 416 -24.21 2.53 17.27
CA ASP A 416 -23.09 3.05 16.45
C ASP A 416 -22.59 4.40 16.95
N TRP A 417 -23.49 5.31 17.32
CA TRP A 417 -23.13 6.61 17.87
C TRP A 417 -22.37 6.49 19.20
N VAL A 418 -22.80 5.63 20.11
CA VAL A 418 -22.10 5.39 21.39
C VAL A 418 -20.66 4.92 21.11
N SER A 419 -20.49 3.88 20.31
CA SER A 419 -19.17 3.32 19.97
C SER A 419 -18.30 4.28 19.17
N LEU A 420 -18.89 5.06 18.25
CA LEU A 420 -18.19 6.15 17.58
C LEU A 420 -17.65 7.08 18.65
N HIS A 421 -18.46 7.71 19.50
CA HIS A 421 -17.99 8.71 20.45
C HIS A 421 -16.92 8.23 21.44
N VAL A 422 -16.99 6.97 21.89
CA VAL A 422 -15.96 6.41 22.78
C VAL A 422 -14.78 5.75 22.07
N THR A 423 -14.63 5.87 20.75
CA THR A 423 -13.41 5.38 20.08
C THR A 423 -12.17 6.14 20.58
N GLY A 424 -11.09 5.42 20.95
CA GLY A 424 -9.81 5.99 21.39
C GLY A 424 -8.97 4.97 22.15
N THR A 425 -7.70 5.28 22.43
CA THR A 425 -6.76 4.36 23.11
C THR A 425 -6.78 4.48 24.64
N SER A 426 -7.20 5.63 25.17
CA SER A 426 -7.33 5.82 26.62
C SER A 426 -8.62 5.21 27.17
N ARG A 427 -8.49 4.45 28.26
CA ARG A 427 -9.57 3.90 29.08
C ARG A 427 -9.40 4.28 30.55
N ARG A 428 -8.92 5.51 30.80
CA ARG A 428 -8.72 6.00 32.17
C ARG A 428 -10.01 5.94 32.97
N THR A 429 -9.91 5.56 34.24
CA THR A 429 -11.05 5.62 35.15
C THR A 429 -11.49 7.08 35.35
N LEU A 430 -12.77 7.39 35.09
CA LEU A 430 -13.32 8.73 35.25
C LEU A 430 -14.31 8.78 36.41
N ARG A 431 -14.18 9.80 37.27
CA ARG A 431 -15.04 10.08 38.43
C ARG A 431 -15.21 11.60 38.57
N SER A 432 -16.09 12.03 39.48
CA SER A 432 -16.32 13.45 39.77
C SER A 432 -15.02 14.23 39.92
N GLY A 433 -14.93 15.39 39.27
CA GLY A 433 -13.73 16.23 39.23
C GLY A 433 -12.75 15.90 38.10
N ALA A 434 -12.88 14.75 37.42
CA ALA A 434 -12.07 14.45 36.25
C ALA A 434 -12.32 15.45 35.11
N THR A 435 -11.27 15.79 34.37
CA THR A 435 -11.35 16.67 33.19
C THR A 435 -10.63 16.07 31.99
N GLY A 436 -10.92 16.60 30.80
CA GLY A 436 -10.20 16.34 29.57
C GLY A 436 -10.97 15.52 28.53
N VAL A 437 -10.24 15.07 27.50
CA VAL A 437 -10.81 14.48 26.27
C VAL A 437 -11.61 13.19 26.51
N ASP A 438 -11.27 12.40 27.53
CA ASP A 438 -12.02 11.19 27.86
C ASP A 438 -13.39 11.50 28.47
N VAL A 439 -13.49 12.62 29.22
CA VAL A 439 -14.78 13.10 29.72
C VAL A 439 -15.65 13.59 28.57
N ILE A 440 -15.06 14.29 27.58
CA ILE A 440 -15.75 14.71 26.35
C ILE A 440 -16.31 13.50 25.59
N ARG A 441 -15.50 12.43 25.42
CA ARG A 441 -15.93 11.18 24.76
C ARG A 441 -17.14 10.57 25.47
N VAL A 442 -17.09 10.47 26.80
CA VAL A 442 -18.18 9.93 27.61
C VAL A 442 -19.43 10.80 27.55
N GLN A 443 -19.33 12.12 27.71
CA GLN A 443 -20.49 13.02 27.65
C GLN A 443 -21.22 12.90 26.31
N ARG A 444 -20.49 12.86 25.18
CA ARG A 444 -21.09 12.64 23.85
C ARG A 444 -21.75 11.27 23.73
N ALA A 445 -21.10 10.21 24.25
CA ALA A 445 -21.65 8.86 24.23
C ALA A 445 -22.91 8.72 25.08
N LEU A 446 -23.01 9.42 26.22
CA LEU A 446 -24.21 9.44 27.05
C LEU A 446 -25.37 10.17 26.37
N ASN A 447 -25.09 11.29 25.68
CA ASN A 447 -26.09 11.95 24.84
C ASN A 447 -26.57 11.04 23.70
N ALA A 448 -25.70 10.19 23.16
CA ALA A 448 -26.10 9.18 22.19
C ALA A 448 -26.92 8.05 22.84
N ALA A 449 -26.49 7.49 23.96
CA ALA A 449 -27.09 6.30 24.56
C ALA A 449 -28.46 6.57 25.17
N THR A 450 -28.56 7.60 26.01
CA THR A 450 -29.72 7.86 26.87
C THR A 450 -30.37 9.23 26.61
N SER A 451 -29.91 9.98 25.59
CA SER A 451 -30.39 11.34 25.32
C SER A 451 -30.28 12.26 26.54
N ALA A 452 -29.19 12.13 27.30
CA ALA A 452 -28.99 12.80 28.58
C ALA A 452 -28.96 14.35 28.51
N GLY A 453 -28.89 14.94 27.31
CA GLY A 453 -28.93 16.40 27.14
C GLY A 453 -27.75 17.12 27.79
N LEU A 454 -26.62 16.43 27.99
CA LEU A 454 -25.44 17.00 28.64
C LEU A 454 -24.79 18.05 27.74
N VAL A 455 -24.40 19.17 28.34
CA VAL A 455 -23.45 20.09 27.73
C VAL A 455 -22.06 19.43 27.77
N VAL A 456 -21.39 19.35 26.62
CA VAL A 456 -20.09 18.69 26.49
C VAL A 456 -18.98 19.66 26.93
N THR A 457 -18.72 19.69 28.23
CA THR A 457 -17.75 20.60 28.87
C THR A 457 -16.36 20.00 29.05
N GLY A 458 -16.25 18.67 28.95
CA GLY A 458 -15.02 17.96 29.31
C GLY A 458 -14.72 17.98 30.82
N ARG A 459 -15.69 18.35 31.66
CA ARG A 459 -15.63 18.27 33.13
C ARG A 459 -16.64 17.25 33.64
N TYR A 460 -16.19 16.32 34.47
CA TYR A 460 -17.02 15.27 35.03
C TYR A 460 -17.74 15.81 36.27
N ASP A 461 -18.86 16.48 36.03
CA ASP A 461 -19.72 17.09 37.05
C ASP A 461 -20.81 16.13 37.56
N ALA A 462 -21.66 16.60 38.48
CA ALA A 462 -22.74 15.82 39.06
C ALA A 462 -23.77 15.35 38.00
N ARG A 463 -24.02 16.15 36.95
CA ARG A 463 -24.91 15.77 35.84
C ARG A 463 -24.32 14.62 35.03
N THR A 464 -23.03 14.71 34.70
CA THR A 464 -22.29 13.64 34.01
C THR A 464 -22.29 12.36 34.86
N ALA A 465 -22.05 12.46 36.17
CA ALA A 465 -22.09 11.32 37.09
C ALA A 465 -23.48 10.65 37.13
N SER A 466 -24.56 11.44 37.18
CA SER A 466 -25.94 10.93 37.15
C SER A 466 -26.26 10.22 35.82
N ALA A 467 -25.83 10.80 34.70
CA ALA A 467 -25.99 10.19 33.38
C ALA A 467 -25.21 8.88 33.23
N VAL A 468 -23.99 8.80 33.76
CA VAL A 468 -23.21 7.55 33.82
C VAL A 468 -23.93 6.48 34.64
N GLY A 469 -24.44 6.82 35.83
CA GLY A 469 -25.22 5.88 36.63
C GLY A 469 -26.49 5.38 35.93
N THR A 470 -27.15 6.25 35.17
CA THR A 470 -28.32 5.91 34.35
C THR A 470 -27.96 4.95 33.21
N TYR A 471 -26.89 5.25 32.48
CA TYR A 471 -26.38 4.35 31.44
C TYR A 471 -25.96 3.00 32.01
N GLN A 472 -25.22 2.98 33.13
CA GLN A 472 -24.79 1.75 33.78
C GLN A 472 -25.97 0.85 34.16
N ARG A 473 -27.04 1.42 34.74
CA ARG A 473 -28.28 0.67 35.00
C ARG A 473 -28.88 0.09 33.72
N ALA A 474 -28.96 0.89 32.66
CA ALA A 474 -29.53 0.45 31.39
C ALA A 474 -28.77 -0.74 30.78
N VAL A 475 -27.43 -0.73 30.87
CA VAL A 475 -26.58 -1.81 30.34
C VAL A 475 -26.25 -2.92 31.35
N GLY A 476 -26.89 -2.94 32.52
CA GLY A 476 -26.66 -3.97 33.56
C GLY A 476 -25.24 -3.97 34.14
N VAL A 477 -24.60 -2.82 34.24
CA VAL A 477 -23.31 -2.61 34.92
C VAL A 477 -23.58 -1.95 36.28
N ASN A 478 -22.79 -2.25 37.31
CA ASN A 478 -22.92 -1.63 38.63
C ASN A 478 -22.96 -0.08 38.50
N PRO A 479 -24.04 0.60 38.94
CA PRO A 479 -24.23 2.02 38.71
C PRO A 479 -23.45 2.89 39.71
N SER A 480 -22.14 2.68 39.76
CA SER A 480 -21.19 3.38 40.64
C SER A 480 -21.03 4.87 40.30
N LYS A 481 -21.58 5.33 39.17
CA LYS A 481 -21.38 6.68 38.60
C LYS A 481 -19.91 6.99 38.28
N VAL A 482 -19.08 5.95 38.19
CA VAL A 482 -17.67 6.00 37.77
C VAL A 482 -17.55 5.26 36.44
N VAL A 483 -16.80 5.81 35.49
CA VAL A 483 -16.48 5.12 34.23
C VAL A 483 -15.20 4.33 34.43
N TYR A 484 -15.33 3.02 34.66
CA TYR A 484 -14.22 2.08 34.79
C TYR A 484 -14.26 1.05 33.64
N GLY A 485 -13.34 0.10 33.60
CA GLY A 485 -13.09 -0.76 32.43
C GLY A 485 -14.34 -1.46 31.85
N THR A 486 -15.28 -1.91 32.69
CA THR A 486 -16.51 -2.54 32.20
C THR A 486 -17.48 -1.53 31.59
N THR A 487 -17.60 -0.33 32.15
CA THR A 487 -18.37 0.78 31.57
C THR A 487 -17.81 1.18 30.20
N TRP A 488 -16.48 1.32 30.09
CA TRP A 488 -15.80 1.58 28.82
C TRP A 488 -16.10 0.48 27.79
N THR A 489 -15.95 -0.78 28.17
CA THR A 489 -16.22 -1.93 27.29
C THR A 489 -17.67 -1.96 26.81
N ALA A 490 -18.62 -1.63 27.69
CA ALA A 490 -20.03 -1.55 27.32
C ALA A 490 -20.28 -0.46 26.28
N MET A 491 -19.70 0.73 26.47
CA MET A 491 -19.83 1.84 25.50
C MET A 491 -19.13 1.52 24.17
N GLU A 492 -17.97 0.88 24.19
CA GLU A 492 -17.22 0.51 22.97
C GLU A 492 -17.98 -0.51 22.12
N LYS A 493 -18.75 -1.41 22.77
CA LYS A 493 -19.65 -2.37 22.11
C LYS A 493 -21.03 -1.78 21.79
N GLY A 494 -21.25 -0.49 22.05
CA GLY A 494 -22.51 0.19 21.74
C GLY A 494 -23.72 -0.37 22.49
N ARG A 495 -23.51 -0.93 23.69
CA ARG A 495 -24.61 -1.44 24.53
C ARG A 495 -25.51 -0.28 24.95
N LEU A 496 -26.81 -0.54 25.00
CA LEU A 496 -27.84 0.44 25.37
C LEU A 496 -28.70 -0.09 26.51
#